data_AF-A0A7Z9VV83-F1
#
_entry.id   AF-A0A7Z9VV83-F1
#
_cell.length_a   1.000
_cell.length_b   1.000
_cell.length_c   1.000
_cell.angle_alpha   90.00
_cell.angle_beta   90.00
_cell.angle_gamma   90.00
#
_symmetry.space_group_name_H-M   'P 1'
#
loop_
_entity.id
_entity.type
_entity.pdbx_description
1 polymer ?
#
loop_
_entity_poly.entity_id
_entity_poly.type
_entity_poly.pdbx_seq_one_letter_code
_entity_poly.pdbx_strand_id
1 'polypeptide(L)'
;MDKFFYLLSEGYRSLWRAKLSTFSSITTIGVTLSFVGFGAMATSNLARLANESRSDYTMEVFFTQLTTDSEAQKIMNEIISMDRVREGILITKQEAAEIFQKEFG
;
A
#
# COMPACT_ATOMS: atom_id res chain seq x y z
N MET A 1 -36.27 -31.86 -7.62
CA MET A 1 -36.36 -30.46 -7.14
C MET A 1 -37.03 -30.42 -5.77
N ASP A 2 -38.21 -31.01 -5.60
CA ASP A 2 -39.03 -30.87 -4.39
C ASP A 2 -38.36 -31.35 -3.09
N LYS A 3 -37.59 -32.44 -3.15
CA LYS A 3 -36.85 -32.95 -1.98
C LYS A 3 -35.76 -31.99 -1.48
N PHE A 4 -35.12 -31.25 -2.38
CA PHE A 4 -34.06 -30.30 -2.02
C PHE A 4 -34.65 -29.08 -1.29
N PHE A 5 -35.73 -28.51 -1.84
CA PHE A 5 -36.45 -27.41 -1.19
C PHE A 5 -37.09 -27.83 0.13
N TYR A 6 -37.60 -29.05 0.21
CA TYR A 6 -38.10 -29.63 1.45
C TYR A 6 -36.99 -29.68 2.53
N LEU A 7 -35.80 -30.21 2.20
CA LEU A 7 -34.68 -30.28 3.14
C LEU A 7 -34.20 -28.90 3.58
N LEU A 8 -34.15 -27.91 2.67
CA LEU A 8 -33.83 -26.53 3.02
C LEU A 8 -34.86 -25.93 3.99
N SER A 9 -36.15 -26.12 3.72
CA SER A 9 -37.22 -25.61 4.58
C SER A 9 -37.21 -26.27 5.96
N GLU A 10 -36.92 -27.57 6.04
CA GLU A 10 -36.81 -28.28 7.31
C GLU A 10 -35.57 -27.86 8.09
N GLY A 11 -34.46 -27.60 7.39
CA GLY A 11 -33.26 -26.98 7.97
C GLY A 11 -33.56 -25.64 8.62
N TYR A 12 -34.26 -24.75 7.92
CA TYR A 12 -34.67 -23.44 8.46
C TYR A 12 -35.59 -23.57 9.68
N ARG A 13 -36.57 -24.47 9.63
CA ARG A 13 -37.46 -24.77 10.78
C ARG A 13 -36.68 -25.30 11.98
N SER A 14 -35.67 -26.14 11.73
CA SER A 14 -34.78 -26.66 12.78
C SER A 14 -34.00 -25.54 13.47
N LEU A 15 -33.43 -24.62 12.70
CA LEU A 15 -32.73 -23.44 13.23
C LEU A 15 -33.65 -22.53 14.06
N TRP A 16 -34.90 -22.37 13.62
CA TRP A 16 -35.93 -21.60 14.33
C TRP A 16 -36.39 -22.25 15.64
N ARG A 17 -36.34 -23.59 15.72
CA ARG A 17 -36.64 -24.33 16.95
C ARG A 17 -35.51 -24.24 17.97
N ALA A 18 -34.25 -24.19 17.52
CA ALA A 18 -33.05 -24.13 18.36
C ALA A 18 -32.47 -22.70 18.51
N LYS A 19 -33.31 -21.70 18.79
CA LYS A 19 -32.95 -20.26 18.71
C LYS A 19 -31.67 -19.86 19.44
N LEU A 20 -31.47 -20.33 20.68
CA LEU A 20 -30.30 -19.95 21.49
C LEU A 20 -28.99 -20.53 20.95
N SER A 21 -29.00 -21.80 20.56
CA SER A 21 -27.82 -22.48 19.98
C SER A 21 -27.49 -21.96 18.59
N THR A 22 -28.52 -21.63 17.80
CA THR A 22 -28.35 -21.01 16.48
C THR A 22 -27.75 -19.61 16.64
N PHE A 23 -28.25 -18.81 17.59
CA PHE A 23 -27.72 -17.47 17.85
C PHE A 23 -26.24 -17.49 18.24
N SER A 24 -25.86 -18.32 19.22
CA SER A 24 -24.45 -18.42 19.63
C SER A 24 -23.54 -18.83 18.47
N SER A 25 -23.97 -19.80 17.66
CA SER A 25 -23.21 -20.26 16.49
C SER A 25 -23.04 -19.14 15.44
N ILE A 26 -24.11 -18.42 15.12
CA ILE A 26 -24.05 -17.28 14.18
C ILE A 26 -23.11 -16.19 14.71
N THR A 27 -23.21 -15.85 16.00
CA THR A 27 -22.33 -14.87 16.62
C THR A 27 -20.87 -15.30 16.56
N THR A 28 -20.55 -16.55 16.89
CA THR A 28 -19.17 -17.07 16.82
C THR A 28 -18.63 -17.02 15.39
N ILE A 29 -19.42 -17.44 14.41
CA ILE A 29 -19.04 -17.37 12.98
C ILE A 29 -18.80 -15.91 12.58
N GLY A 30 -19.72 -15.01 12.95
CA GLY A 30 -19.61 -13.58 12.69
C GLY A 30 -18.33 -12.99 13.26
N VAL A 31 -18.06 -13.20 14.55
CA VAL A 31 -16.84 -12.72 15.23
C VAL A 31 -15.58 -13.28 14.56
N THR A 32 -15.58 -14.57 14.20
CA THR A 32 -14.44 -15.19 13.53
C THR A 32 -14.17 -14.56 12.16
N LEU A 33 -15.21 -14.36 11.36
CA LEU A 33 -15.09 -13.69 10.06
C LEU A 33 -14.69 -12.22 10.21
N SER A 34 -15.18 -11.53 11.24
CA SER A 34 -14.74 -10.16 11.56
C SER A 34 -13.24 -10.11 11.87
N PHE A 35 -12.70 -11.07 12.63
CA PHE A 35 -11.25 -11.14 12.86
C PHE A 35 -10.46 -11.35 11.58
N VAL A 36 -10.93 -12.20 10.68
CA VAL A 36 -10.29 -12.40 9.37
C VAL A 36 -10.33 -11.11 8.55
N GLY A 37 -11.48 -10.44 8.48
CA GLY A 37 -11.64 -9.18 7.75
C GLY A 37 -10.77 -8.05 8.32
N PHE A 38 -10.78 -7.87 9.64
CA PHE A 38 -9.95 -6.87 10.31
C PHE A 38 -8.46 -7.19 10.19
N GLY A 39 -8.06 -8.46 10.28
CA GLY A 39 -6.68 -8.87 10.07
C GLY A 39 -6.18 -8.55 8.66
N ALA A 40 -7.01 -8.81 7.64
CA ALA A 40 -6.69 -8.47 6.26
C ALA A 40 -6.56 -6.95 6.04
N MET A 41 -7.50 -6.16 6.59
CA MET A 41 -7.45 -4.69 6.51
C MET A 41 -6.27 -4.10 7.30
N ALA A 42 -6.00 -4.61 8.51
CA ALA A 42 -4.89 -4.15 9.32
C ALA A 42 -3.55 -4.39 8.60
N THR A 43 -3.38 -5.55 7.97
CA THR A 43 -2.15 -5.89 7.26
C THR A 43 -1.88 -4.94 6.08
N SER A 44 -2.89 -4.62 5.28
CA SER A 44 -2.71 -3.68 4.16
C SER A 44 -2.42 -2.26 4.63
N ASN A 45 -3.05 -1.82 5.72
CA ASN A 45 -2.81 -0.50 6.31
C ASN A 45 -1.44 -0.41 6.99
N LEU A 46 -1.01 -1.46 7.70
CA LEU A 46 0.30 -1.50 8.35
C LEU A 46 1.45 -1.49 7.33
N ALA A 47 1.30 -2.14 6.18
CA ALA A 47 2.27 -2.06 5.10
C ALA A 47 2.43 -0.62 4.56
N ARG A 48 1.29 0.09 4.41
CA ARG A 48 1.28 1.50 4.00
C ARG A 48 1.89 2.41 5.07
N LEU A 49 1.53 2.25 6.33
CA LEU A 49 2.10 2.99 7.46
C LEU A 49 3.61 2.73 7.65
N ALA A 50 4.05 1.49 7.46
CA ALA A 50 5.46 1.12 7.53
C ALA A 50 6.27 1.74 6.37
N ASN A 51 5.70 1.80 5.17
CA ASN A 51 6.31 2.47 4.02
C ASN A 51 6.27 3.99 4.15
N GLU A 52 5.18 4.59 4.64
CA GLU A 52 5.08 6.04 4.88
C GLU A 52 6.03 6.50 6.01
N SER A 53 6.23 5.69 7.05
CA SER A 53 7.24 5.96 8.09
C SER A 53 8.67 5.81 7.56
N ARG A 54 8.88 4.95 6.56
CA ARG A 54 10.09 4.90 5.75
C ARG A 54 9.98 5.90 4.60
N SER A 55 9.64 7.15 4.92
CA SER A 55 9.68 8.26 3.99
C SER A 55 11.01 8.21 3.25
N ASP A 56 10.97 7.88 1.96
CA ASP A 56 12.09 8.05 1.06
C ASP A 56 12.32 9.56 0.99
N TYR A 57 13.19 10.06 1.86
CA TYR A 57 13.56 11.47 1.92
C TYR A 57 14.32 11.80 0.65
N THR A 58 13.59 12.19 -0.39
CA THR A 58 14.16 12.71 -1.63
C THR A 58 14.61 14.15 -1.37
N MET A 59 15.91 14.40 -1.54
CA MET A 59 16.48 15.75 -1.52
C MET A 59 16.83 16.16 -2.93
N GLU A 60 16.30 17.30 -3.37
CA GLU A 60 16.64 17.89 -4.65
C GLU A 60 17.72 18.95 -4.46
N VAL A 61 18.81 18.84 -5.21
CA VAL A 61 19.92 19.78 -5.20
C VAL A 61 19.98 20.46 -6.56
N PHE A 62 19.75 21.78 -6.57
CA PHE A 62 19.79 22.59 -7.78
C PHE A 62 21.18 23.22 -7.95
N PHE A 63 21.83 22.91 -9.07
CA PHE A 63 23.11 23.52 -9.44
C PHE A 63 22.90 24.91 -10.05
N THR A 64 23.90 25.78 -9.89
CA THR A 64 23.89 27.09 -10.54
C THR A 64 24.03 26.94 -12.06
N GLN A 65 23.60 27.95 -12.82
CA GLN A 65 23.67 27.89 -14.29
C GLN A 65 25.09 27.78 -14.84
N LEU A 66 26.10 28.19 -14.08
CA LEU A 66 27.51 28.17 -14.48
C LEU A 66 28.16 26.78 -14.32
N THR A 67 27.51 25.88 -13.58
CA THR A 67 28.01 24.52 -13.37
C THR A 67 27.80 23.70 -14.63
N THR A 68 28.87 23.07 -15.11
CA THR A 68 28.81 22.13 -16.24
C THR A 68 28.30 20.76 -15.77
N ASP A 69 27.73 19.97 -16.68
CA ASP A 69 27.23 18.63 -16.34
C ASP A 69 28.34 17.71 -15.80
N SER A 70 29.58 17.89 -16.27
CA SER A 70 30.76 17.16 -15.77
C SER A 70 31.10 17.53 -14.33
N GLU A 71 31.03 18.82 -13.97
CA GLU A 71 31.23 19.27 -12.59
C GLU A 71 30.09 18.81 -11.68
N ALA A 72 28.84 18.89 -12.14
CA ALA A 72 27.69 18.38 -11.42
C ALA A 72 27.78 16.87 -11.18
N GLN A 73 28.26 16.10 -12.16
CA GLN A 73 28.49 14.67 -12.01
C GLN A 73 29.57 14.35 -10.97
N LYS A 74 30.64 15.15 -10.88
CA LYS A 74 31.65 14.97 -9.82
C LYS A 74 31.05 15.21 -8.44
N ILE A 75 30.28 16.28 -8.27
CA ILE A 75 29.62 16.60 -7.00
C ILE A 75 28.61 15.49 -6.64
N MET A 76 27.84 14.99 -7.62
CA MET A 76 26.93 13.87 -7.42
C MET A 76 27.68 12.62 -6.92
N ASN A 77 28.84 12.30 -7.51
CA ASN A 77 29.65 11.17 -7.10
C ASN A 77 30.16 11.31 -5.65
N GLU A 78 30.47 12.52 -5.20
CA GLU A 78 30.81 12.78 -3.80
C GLU A 78 29.61 12.59 -2.87
N ILE A 79 28.43 13.06 -3.26
CA ILE A 79 27.19 12.92 -2.47
C ILE A 79 26.79 11.45 -2.33
N ILE A 80 26.78 10.66 -3.41
CA ILE A 80 26.43 9.23 -3.34
C ILE A 80 27.44 8.38 -2.57
N SER A 81 28.66 8.89 -2.37
CA SER A 81 29.68 8.20 -1.57
C SER A 81 29.43 8.30 -0.06
N MET A 82 28.50 9.16 0.37
CA MET A 82 28.13 9.29 1.78
C MET A 82 27.29 8.09 2.21
N ASP A 83 27.65 7.47 3.36
CA ASP A 83 27.00 6.26 3.91
C ASP A 83 25.47 6.38 4.10
N ARG A 84 24.97 7.62 4.22
CA ARG A 84 23.54 7.92 4.43
C ARG A 84 22.76 8.13 3.12
N VAL A 85 23.43 8.13 1.97
CA VAL A 85 22.83 8.33 0.65
C VAL A 85 22.73 6.97 -0.04
N ARG A 86 21.51 6.53 -0.32
CA ARG A 86 21.26 5.23 -0.96
C ARG A 86 21.47 5.28 -2.47
N GLU A 87 21.06 6.37 -3.10
CA GLU A 87 21.07 6.57 -4.54
C GLU A 87 21.07 8.07 -4.85
N GLY A 88 21.62 8.45 -6.00
CA GLY A 88 21.57 9.80 -6.52
C GLY A 88 21.50 9.76 -8.05
N ILE A 89 20.64 10.60 -8.63
CA ILE A 89 20.45 10.71 -10.07
C ILE A 89 20.74 12.15 -10.47
N LEU A 90 21.63 12.34 -11.45
CA LEU A 90 21.85 13.65 -12.05
C LEU A 90 20.81 13.86 -13.15
N ILE A 91 20.04 14.94 -13.04
CA ILE A 91 19.14 15.40 -14.09
C ILE A 91 19.80 16.60 -14.75
N THR A 92 20.17 16.47 -16.03
CA THR A 92 20.75 17.56 -16.81
C THR A 92 19.71 18.62 -17.12
N LYS A 93 20.15 19.81 -17.54
CA LYS A 93 19.25 20.91 -17.92
C LYS A 93 18.28 20.52 -19.04
N GLN A 94 18.76 19.69 -19.98
CA GLN A 94 17.94 19.23 -21.10
C GLN A 94 16.87 18.24 -20.62
N GLU A 95 17.25 17.25 -19.82
CA GLU A 95 16.30 16.30 -19.23
C GLU A 95 15.27 17.01 -18.34
N ALA A 96 15.69 18.00 -17.56
CA ALA A 96 14.78 18.81 -16.76
C ALA A 96 13.75 19.56 -17.61
N ALA A 97 14.15 20.06 -18.79
CA ALA A 97 13.25 20.71 -19.73
C ALA A 97 12.25 19.71 -20.35
N GLU A 98 12.71 18.51 -20.70
CA GLU A 98 11.84 17.44 -21.22
C GLU A 98 10.83 16.96 -20.17
N ILE A 99 11.26 16.79 -18.92
CA ILE A 99 10.38 16.47 -17.79
C ILE A 99 9.37 17.59 -17.59
N PHE A 100 9.81 18.84 -17.58
CA PHE A 100 8.93 19.99 -17.41
C PHE A 100 7.85 20.06 -18.50
N GLN A 101 8.23 19.88 -19.76
CA GLN A 101 7.29 19.86 -20.89
C GLN A 101 6.29 18.71 -20.78
N LYS A 102 6.74 17.53 -20.34
CA LYS A 102 5.86 16.37 -20.18
C LYS A 102 4.83 16.56 -19.06
N GLU A 103 5.22 17.18 -17.96
CA GLU A 103 4.36 17.38 -16.79
C GLU A 103 3.45 18.60 -16.92
N PHE A 104 3.87 19.65 -17.62
CA PHE A 104 3.17 20.94 -17.64
C PHE A 104 2.72 21.44 -19.02
N GLY A 105 3.12 20.77 -20.11
CA GLY A 105 2.77 21.14 -21.49
C GLY A 105 3.70 22.18 -22.11
#